data_AF-A0A7S2XAH7-F1
#
_entry.id   AF-A0A7S2XAH7-F1
#
_cell.length_a   1.000
_cell.length_b   1.000
_cell.length_c   1.000
_cell.angle_alpha   90.00
_cell.angle_beta   90.00
_cell.angle_gamma   90.00
#
_symmetry.space_group_name_H-M   'P 1'
#
loop_
_entity.id
_entity.type
_entity.pdbx_description
1 polymer ?
#
loop_
_entity_poly.entity_id
_entity_poly.type
_entity_poly.pdbx_seq_one_letter_code
_entity_poly.pdbx_strand_id
1 'polypeptide(L)'
;RPNPREEIKLAKNALFALLANKSATATAIDEAAEELINLNPTGVPTAGAIEGKWMLQYSTEGLVKNVQKLAPNARISQTVDLDAKTVTNMIGEEGDAPIRLQAEANLEVKGPNRIFFKFSDFAGYLGGLKLPLPVQGSGWSDSLFVDEDCRVVRNSLGDLLIYRKA
;
A
#
# COMPACT_ATOMS: atom_id res chain seq x y z
N ARG A 1 16.21 6.33 -28.44
CA ARG A 1 15.60 5.65 -27.27
C ARG A 1 14.78 6.71 -26.54
N PRO A 2 13.55 6.41 -26.10
CA PRO A 2 12.77 7.36 -25.32
C PRO A 2 13.49 7.78 -24.04
N ASN A 3 13.09 8.91 -23.46
CA ASN A 3 13.61 9.38 -22.18
C ASN A 3 13.08 8.46 -21.06
N PRO A 4 13.92 7.88 -20.18
CA PRO A 4 13.46 7.00 -19.09
C PRO A 4 12.35 7.60 -18.23
N ARG A 5 12.35 8.93 -18.02
CA ARG A 5 11.28 9.62 -17.29
C ARG A 5 9.94 9.58 -18.03
N GLU A 6 9.96 9.64 -19.35
CA GLU A 6 8.75 9.54 -20.17
C GLU A 6 8.22 8.11 -20.18
N GLU A 7 9.09 7.10 -20.24
CA GLU A 7 8.71 5.68 -20.16
C GLU A 7 8.02 5.38 -18.81
N ILE A 8 8.62 5.79 -17.70
CA ILE A 8 8.02 5.64 -16.35
C ILE A 8 6.66 6.35 -16.29
N LYS A 9 6.56 7.57 -16.82
CA LYS A 9 5.30 8.32 -16.84
C LYS A 9 4.22 7.59 -17.63
N LEU A 10 4.56 7.02 -18.78
CA LEU A 10 3.61 6.27 -19.61
C LEU A 10 3.17 4.97 -18.92
N ALA A 11 4.10 4.19 -18.39
CA ALA A 11 3.79 2.96 -17.66
C ALA A 11 2.91 3.23 -16.42
N LYS A 12 3.23 4.28 -15.64
CA LYS A 12 2.43 4.72 -14.50
C LYS A 12 1.01 5.13 -14.92
N ASN A 13 0.87 5.88 -16.01
CA ASN A 13 -0.45 6.26 -16.53
C ASN A 13 -1.26 5.04 -16.99
N ALA A 14 -0.61 4.07 -17.65
CA ALA A 14 -1.26 2.82 -18.08
C ALA A 14 -1.75 2.01 -16.87
N LEU A 15 -0.91 1.88 -15.84
CA LEU A 15 -1.26 1.22 -14.59
C LEU A 15 -2.48 1.88 -13.93
N PHE A 16 -2.48 3.19 -13.73
CA PHE A 16 -3.62 3.87 -13.11
C PHE A 16 -4.88 3.87 -13.98
N ALA A 17 -4.76 3.84 -15.30
CA ALA A 17 -5.89 3.64 -16.19
C ALA A 17 -6.53 2.25 -16.00
N LEU A 18 -5.71 1.21 -15.80
CA LEU A 18 -6.20 -0.14 -15.46
C LEU A 18 -6.88 -0.15 -14.08
N LEU A 19 -6.28 0.51 -13.07
CA LEU A 19 -6.88 0.58 -11.73
C LEU A 19 -8.22 1.31 -11.70
N ALA A 20 -8.41 2.31 -12.58
CA ALA A 20 -9.70 3.00 -12.75
C ALA A 20 -10.73 2.17 -13.54
N ASN A 21 -10.30 1.18 -14.31
CA ASN A 21 -11.17 0.34 -15.11
C ASN A 21 -11.67 -0.88 -14.32
N LYS A 22 -12.96 -0.87 -13.95
CA LYS A 22 -13.61 -1.97 -13.21
C LYS A 22 -13.59 -3.33 -13.92
N SER A 23 -13.31 -3.35 -15.23
CA SER A 23 -13.19 -4.58 -16.02
C SER A 23 -11.74 -5.05 -16.21
N ALA A 24 -10.75 -4.33 -15.68
CA ALA A 24 -9.36 -4.77 -15.72
C ALA A 24 -9.18 -6.08 -14.93
N THR A 25 -8.41 -7.00 -15.49
CA THR A 25 -8.10 -8.28 -14.84
C THR A 25 -6.94 -8.10 -13.86
N ALA A 26 -6.86 -8.97 -12.85
CA ALA A 26 -5.70 -9.01 -11.95
C ALA A 26 -4.39 -9.21 -12.74
N THR A 27 -4.39 -10.08 -13.75
CA THR A 27 -3.24 -10.31 -14.63
C THR A 27 -2.77 -9.05 -15.35
N ALA A 28 -3.69 -8.26 -15.92
CA ALA A 28 -3.31 -7.02 -16.60
C ALA A 28 -2.70 -5.99 -15.63
N ILE A 29 -3.22 -5.92 -14.39
CA ILE A 29 -2.68 -5.05 -13.34
C ILE A 29 -1.30 -5.53 -12.89
N ASP A 30 -1.12 -6.83 -12.69
CA ASP A 30 0.17 -7.43 -12.35
C ASP A 30 1.20 -7.14 -13.45
N GLU A 31 0.87 -7.38 -14.73
CA GLU A 31 1.76 -7.12 -15.87
C GLU A 31 2.18 -5.65 -15.96
N ALA A 32 1.24 -4.72 -15.79
CA ALA A 32 1.53 -3.29 -15.79
C ALA A 32 2.37 -2.84 -14.59
N ALA A 33 2.17 -3.46 -13.42
CA ALA A 33 3.00 -3.21 -12.24
C ALA A 33 4.44 -3.72 -12.47
N GLU A 34 4.61 -4.92 -13.04
CA GLU A 34 5.92 -5.47 -13.37
C GLU A 34 6.65 -4.63 -14.43
N GLU A 35 5.93 -4.10 -15.44
CA GLU A 35 6.51 -3.14 -16.40
C GLU A 35 7.07 -1.90 -15.68
N LEU A 36 6.28 -1.29 -14.79
CA LEU A 36 6.70 -0.11 -14.03
C LEU A 36 7.89 -0.41 -13.10
N ILE A 37 7.92 -1.58 -12.47
CA ILE A 37 9.04 -2.04 -11.63
C ILE A 37 10.31 -2.18 -12.47
N ASN A 38 10.23 -2.77 -13.66
CA ASN A 38 11.38 -2.98 -14.56
C ASN A 38 11.94 -1.66 -15.12
N LEU A 39 11.13 -0.61 -15.19
CA LEU A 39 11.55 0.73 -15.58
C LEU A 39 12.21 1.51 -14.44
N ASN A 40 12.22 0.99 -13.21
CA ASN A 40 12.79 1.68 -12.05
C ASN A 40 14.31 1.90 -12.21
N PRO A 41 14.77 3.15 -12.44
CA PRO A 41 16.14 3.43 -12.85
C PRO A 41 17.15 3.29 -11.71
N THR A 42 16.69 3.31 -10.45
CA THR A 42 17.56 3.22 -9.27
C THR A 42 17.66 1.79 -8.71
N GLY A 43 16.84 0.85 -9.21
CA GLY A 43 16.76 -0.53 -8.74
C GLY A 43 16.27 -0.70 -7.29
N VAL A 44 16.16 0.40 -6.53
CA VAL A 44 15.77 0.39 -5.14
C VAL A 44 15.14 1.74 -4.75
N PRO A 45 13.92 1.77 -4.20
CA PRO A 45 13.45 2.93 -3.48
C PRO A 45 14.01 2.93 -2.05
N THR A 46 14.93 3.86 -1.81
CA THR A 46 15.62 4.09 -0.53
C THR A 46 14.68 4.32 0.66
N ALA A 47 15.18 3.96 1.85
CA ALA A 47 14.84 4.61 3.11
C ALA A 47 14.78 6.14 2.92
N GLY A 48 13.58 6.73 3.03
CA GLY A 48 13.31 8.15 2.78
C GLY A 48 12.21 8.38 1.73
N ALA A 49 12.17 7.59 0.65
CA ALA A 49 11.17 7.78 -0.42
C ALA A 49 9.76 7.33 0.00
N ILE A 50 9.68 6.39 0.95
CA ILE A 50 8.43 5.83 1.46
C ILE A 50 7.78 6.69 2.56
N GLU A 51 8.43 7.76 3.01
CA GLU A 51 7.92 8.66 4.06
C GLU A 51 6.58 9.29 3.64
N GLY A 52 5.65 9.33 4.60
CA GLY A 52 4.36 9.97 4.48
C GLY A 52 3.19 9.01 4.33
N LYS A 53 2.06 9.57 3.88
CA LYS A 53 0.78 8.88 3.81
C LYS A 53 0.48 8.39 2.40
N TRP A 54 0.05 7.13 2.30
CA TRP A 54 -0.16 6.40 1.07
C TRP A 54 -1.57 5.83 1.03
N MET A 55 -2.36 6.22 0.03
CA MET A 55 -3.72 5.72 -0.21
C MET A 55 -3.68 4.47 -1.06
N LEU A 56 -4.20 3.35 -0.55
CA LEU A 56 -4.25 2.09 -1.28
C LEU A 56 -5.21 2.21 -2.49
N GLN A 57 -4.72 1.87 -3.67
CA GLN A 57 -5.48 1.84 -4.92
C GLN A 57 -5.82 0.42 -5.35
N TYR A 58 -4.94 -0.54 -5.03
CA TYR A 58 -5.11 -1.95 -5.39
C TYR A 58 -4.42 -2.85 -4.38
N SER A 59 -5.00 -4.03 -4.13
CA SER A 59 -4.36 -5.09 -3.36
C SER A 59 -4.84 -6.47 -3.78
N THR A 60 -3.94 -7.44 -3.79
CA THR A 60 -4.31 -8.86 -3.91
C THR A 60 -4.68 -9.51 -2.57
N GLU A 61 -4.38 -8.84 -1.45
CA GLU A 61 -4.51 -9.36 -0.09
C GLU A 61 -5.95 -9.74 0.25
N GLY A 62 -6.15 -10.97 0.73
CA GLY A 62 -7.48 -11.50 1.03
C GLY A 62 -8.23 -10.70 2.10
N LEU A 63 -7.54 -10.23 3.14
CA LEU A 63 -8.14 -9.42 4.21
C LEU A 63 -8.63 -8.07 3.68
N VAL A 64 -7.80 -7.37 2.91
CA VAL A 64 -8.17 -6.10 2.27
C VAL A 64 -9.38 -6.29 1.35
N LYS A 65 -9.38 -7.33 0.50
CA LYS A 65 -10.52 -7.65 -0.38
C LYS A 65 -11.79 -7.92 0.41
N ASN A 66 -11.71 -8.62 1.54
CA ASN A 66 -12.88 -8.88 2.38
C ASN A 66 -13.42 -7.60 3.01
N VAL A 67 -12.53 -6.71 3.45
CA VAL A 67 -12.93 -5.39 3.97
C VAL A 67 -13.58 -4.54 2.89
N GLN A 68 -13.02 -4.49 1.68
CA GLN A 68 -13.61 -3.77 0.54
C GLN A 68 -14.97 -4.34 0.10
N LYS A 69 -15.23 -5.64 0.30
CA LYS A 69 -16.58 -6.20 0.08
C LYS A 69 -17.60 -5.70 1.11
N LEU A 70 -17.19 -5.55 2.37
CA LEU A 70 -18.05 -5.09 3.46
C LEU A 70 -18.23 -3.56 3.45
N ALA A 71 -17.21 -2.83 3.03
CA ALA A 71 -17.18 -1.38 2.99
C ALA A 71 -16.51 -0.92 1.68
N PRO A 72 -17.24 -0.97 0.54
CA PRO A 72 -16.65 -0.70 -0.79
C PRO A 72 -16.13 0.72 -0.98
N ASN A 73 -16.62 1.67 -0.18
CA ASN A 73 -16.18 3.05 -0.20
C ASN A 73 -15.14 3.36 0.90
N ALA A 74 -14.74 2.38 1.72
CA ALA A 74 -13.77 2.61 2.76
C ALA A 74 -12.41 2.94 2.14
N ARG A 75 -11.92 4.14 2.46
CA ARG A 75 -10.56 4.54 2.10
C ARG A 75 -9.58 3.80 3.00
N ILE A 76 -8.59 3.18 2.37
CA ILE A 76 -7.52 2.44 3.04
C ILE A 76 -6.22 3.19 2.83
N SER A 77 -5.46 3.41 3.89
CA SER A 77 -4.18 4.11 3.83
C SER A 77 -3.12 3.46 4.71
N GLN A 78 -1.87 3.72 4.36
CA GLN A 78 -0.70 3.43 5.18
C GLN A 78 0.08 4.72 5.38
N THR A 79 0.31 5.11 6.63
CA THR A 79 1.25 6.17 6.98
C THR A 79 2.56 5.52 7.41
N VAL A 80 3.67 5.93 6.81
CA VAL A 80 5.02 5.53 7.19
C VAL A 80 5.71 6.75 7.77
N ASP A 81 6.21 6.61 8.99
CA ASP A 81 7.02 7.62 9.68
C ASP A 81 8.38 7.00 10.01
N LEU A 82 9.40 7.39 9.24
CA LEU A 82 10.76 6.85 9.36
C LEU A 82 11.51 7.43 10.56
N ASP A 83 11.14 8.63 11.01
CA ASP A 83 11.75 9.28 12.17
C ASP A 83 11.24 8.65 13.47
N ALA A 84 9.92 8.48 13.59
CA ALA A 84 9.27 7.77 14.70
C ALA A 84 9.45 6.25 14.60
N LYS A 85 9.85 5.73 13.43
CA LYS A 85 9.97 4.31 13.12
C LYS A 85 8.64 3.58 13.34
N THR A 86 7.57 4.13 12.79
CA THR A 86 6.23 3.56 12.89
C THR A 86 5.58 3.40 11.52
N VAL A 87 4.65 2.45 11.44
CA VAL A 87 3.72 2.30 10.33
C VAL A 87 2.31 2.22 10.90
N THR A 88 1.42 3.04 10.36
CA THR A 88 0.00 3.03 10.72
C THR A 88 -0.83 2.65 9.50
N ASN A 89 -1.50 1.50 9.55
CA ASN A 89 -2.51 1.14 8.55
C ASN A 89 -3.88 1.58 9.04
N MET A 90 -4.63 2.24 8.16
CA MET A 90 -5.99 2.71 8.43
C MET A 90 -6.95 2.16 7.37
N ILE A 91 -8.14 1.78 7.80
CA ILE A 91 -9.28 1.46 6.96
C ILE A 91 -10.45 2.29 7.46
N GLY A 92 -11.16 2.95 6.55
CA GLY A 92 -12.35 3.73 6.87
C GLY A 92 -12.00 5.07 7.52
N GLU A 93 -10.97 5.75 6.99
CA GLU A 93 -10.48 7.02 7.54
C GLU A 93 -11.53 8.16 7.51
N GLU A 94 -12.62 8.02 6.74
CA GLU A 94 -13.68 9.03 6.61
C GLU A 94 -14.79 8.92 7.67
N GLY A 95 -15.42 10.07 7.94
CA GLY A 95 -16.34 10.34 9.04
C GLY A 95 -17.58 9.43 9.12
N ASP A 96 -18.01 8.88 8.00
CA ASP A 96 -19.22 8.07 7.84
C ASP A 96 -18.94 6.58 7.58
N ALA A 97 -17.68 6.15 7.54
CA ALA A 97 -17.34 4.75 7.35
C ALA A 97 -17.91 3.90 8.50
N PRO A 98 -18.74 2.88 8.22
CA PRO A 98 -19.36 2.07 9.27
C PRO A 98 -18.33 1.25 10.05
N ILE A 99 -17.22 0.92 9.41
CA ILE A 99 -16.07 0.23 9.99
C ILE A 99 -14.84 1.14 9.95
N ARG A 100 -14.13 1.24 11.07
CA ARG A 100 -12.79 1.82 11.14
C ARG A 100 -11.83 0.82 11.73
N LEU A 101 -10.72 0.57 11.07
CA LEU A 101 -9.64 -0.28 11.59
C LEU A 101 -8.36 0.53 11.56
N GLN A 102 -7.63 0.52 12.67
CA GLN A 102 -6.32 1.13 12.83
C GLN A 102 -5.35 0.07 13.35
N ALA A 103 -4.22 -0.08 12.68
CA ALA A 103 -3.13 -0.94 13.12
C ALA A 103 -1.85 -0.12 13.17
N GLU A 104 -1.23 -0.05 14.34
CA GLU A 104 0.07 0.58 14.51
C GLU A 104 1.15 -0.48 14.70
N ALA A 105 2.28 -0.29 14.03
CA ALA A 105 3.43 -1.18 14.11
C ALA A 105 4.73 -0.39 14.27
N ASN A 106 5.66 -0.97 15.04
CA ASN A 106 7.05 -0.56 14.98
C ASN A 106 7.64 -0.98 13.64
N LEU A 107 8.39 -0.09 13.00
CA LEU A 107 9.06 -0.27 11.72
C LEU A 107 10.58 -0.40 11.89
N GLU A 108 11.16 -1.31 11.12
CA GLU A 108 12.60 -1.40 10.94
C GLU A 108 12.94 -1.47 9.45
N VAL A 109 13.77 -0.54 8.98
CA VAL A 109 14.29 -0.60 7.61
C VAL A 109 15.41 -1.64 7.53
N LYS A 110 15.28 -2.62 6.64
CA LYS A 110 16.27 -3.70 6.45
C LYS A 110 16.76 -3.72 5.02
N GLY A 111 17.90 -3.09 4.78
CA GLY A 111 18.43 -2.98 3.43
C GLY A 111 17.67 -1.92 2.63
N PRO A 112 17.74 -1.98 1.30
CA PRO A 112 17.55 -0.77 0.52
C PRO A 112 16.05 -0.54 0.20
N ASN A 113 15.22 -1.59 0.14
CA ASN A 113 13.79 -1.53 -0.22
C ASN A 113 12.82 -2.18 0.77
N ARG A 114 13.32 -2.87 1.80
CA ARG A 114 12.49 -3.66 2.73
C ARG A 114 12.26 -2.93 4.05
N ILE A 115 11.02 -2.95 4.50
CA ILE A 115 10.65 -2.63 5.87
C ILE A 115 10.11 -3.89 6.56
N PHE A 116 10.52 -4.12 7.80
CA PHE A 116 9.88 -5.05 8.70
C PHE A 116 8.95 -4.28 9.62
N PHE A 117 7.82 -4.87 9.95
CA PHE A 117 6.87 -4.29 10.88
C PHE A 117 6.34 -5.34 11.85
N LYS A 118 6.12 -4.92 13.08
CA LYS A 118 5.47 -5.72 14.13
C LYS A 118 4.37 -4.88 14.77
N PHE A 119 3.12 -5.29 14.59
CA PHE A 119 1.97 -4.59 15.13
C PHE A 119 2.02 -4.60 16.66
N SER A 120 1.99 -3.40 17.23
CA SER A 120 1.98 -3.13 18.67
C SER A 120 0.58 -2.81 19.17
N ASP A 121 -0.26 -2.21 18.33
CA ASP A 121 -1.63 -1.86 18.66
C ASP A 121 -2.58 -2.10 17.48
N PHE A 122 -3.83 -2.45 17.82
CA PHE A 122 -4.90 -2.62 16.87
C PHE A 122 -6.22 -2.16 17.49
N ALA A 123 -6.87 -1.21 16.84
CA ALA A 123 -8.15 -0.68 17.24
C ALA A 123 -9.15 -0.85 16.09
N GLY A 124 -10.32 -1.40 16.40
CA GLY A 124 -11.42 -1.46 15.45
C GLY A 124 -12.69 -0.88 16.04
N TYR A 125 -13.47 -0.20 15.21
CA TYR A 125 -14.76 0.38 15.55
C TYR A 125 -15.80 0.00 14.51
N LEU A 126 -16.97 -0.45 14.96
CA LEU A 126 -18.16 -0.66 14.13
C LEU A 126 -19.30 0.18 14.68
N GLY A 127 -19.73 1.22 13.95
CA GLY A 127 -20.78 2.13 14.43
C GLY A 127 -20.48 2.77 15.80
N GLY A 128 -19.21 3.02 16.11
CA GLY A 128 -18.75 3.56 17.41
C GLY A 128 -18.47 2.52 18.50
N LEU A 129 -18.82 1.25 18.30
CA LEU A 129 -18.49 0.17 19.24
C LEU A 129 -17.09 -0.39 18.98
N LYS A 130 -16.26 -0.50 20.02
CA LYS A 130 -14.92 -1.08 19.93
C LYS A 130 -15.00 -2.59 19.69
N LEU A 131 -14.30 -3.08 18.67
CA LEU A 131 -14.22 -4.49 18.32
C LEU A 131 -13.13 -5.20 19.14
N PRO A 132 -13.37 -6.41 19.67
CA PRO A 132 -12.34 -7.24 20.28
C PRO A 132 -11.54 -7.92 19.17
N LEU A 133 -10.37 -7.39 18.85
CA LEU A 133 -9.55 -7.89 17.77
C LEU A 133 -8.24 -8.48 18.31
N PRO A 134 -7.81 -9.67 17.85
CA PRO A 134 -6.58 -10.28 18.33
C PRO A 134 -5.38 -9.43 17.90
N VAL A 135 -4.56 -9.04 18.88
CA VAL A 135 -3.41 -8.15 18.69
C VAL A 135 -2.16 -9.00 18.58
N GLN A 136 -1.79 -9.39 17.36
CA GLN A 136 -0.44 -9.80 17.01
C GLN A 136 -0.34 -10.05 15.49
N GLY A 137 0.61 -9.38 14.86
CA GLY A 137 0.96 -9.62 13.48
C GLY A 137 2.33 -9.02 13.21
N SER A 138 3.12 -9.71 12.40
CA SER A 138 4.41 -9.21 11.94
C SER A 138 4.60 -9.61 10.49
N GLY A 139 5.33 -8.78 9.76
CA GLY A 139 5.62 -9.05 8.37
C GLY A 139 6.73 -8.15 7.87
N TRP A 140 6.93 -8.23 6.56
CA TRP A 140 7.78 -7.30 5.84
C TRP A 140 7.11 -6.88 4.56
N SER A 141 7.56 -5.77 3.99
CA SER A 141 7.18 -5.37 2.65
C SER A 141 8.35 -4.77 1.90
N ASP A 142 8.51 -5.17 0.65
CA ASP A 142 9.46 -4.59 -0.30
C ASP A 142 8.74 -3.53 -1.12
N SER A 143 9.29 -2.32 -1.13
CA SER A 143 8.89 -1.32 -2.11
C SER A 143 9.68 -1.57 -3.39
N LEU A 144 9.01 -2.00 -4.46
CA LEU A 144 9.65 -2.36 -5.73
C LEU A 144 9.76 -1.17 -6.68
N PHE A 145 8.86 -0.20 -6.53
CA PHE A 145 8.88 1.10 -7.19
C PHE A 145 8.34 2.16 -6.23
N VAL A 146 9.00 3.32 -6.15
CA VAL A 146 8.48 4.51 -5.46
C VAL A 146 8.93 5.75 -6.21
N ASP A 147 8.01 6.65 -6.49
CA ASP A 147 8.29 8.01 -6.94
C ASP A 147 7.45 9.02 -6.12
N GLU A 148 7.26 10.24 -6.64
CA GLU A 148 6.56 11.30 -5.90
C GLU A 148 5.11 10.98 -5.57
N ASP A 149 4.42 10.15 -6.37
CA ASP A 149 2.99 9.89 -6.19
C ASP A 149 2.56 8.42 -6.30
N CYS A 150 3.45 7.49 -6.65
CA CYS A 150 3.15 6.07 -6.80
C CYS A 150 4.11 5.22 -5.98
N ARG A 151 3.58 4.16 -5.35
CA ARG A 151 4.36 3.15 -4.65
C ARG A 151 3.81 1.76 -4.93
N VAL A 152 4.66 0.88 -5.45
CA VAL A 152 4.35 -0.52 -5.74
C VAL A 152 5.09 -1.40 -4.74
N VAL A 153 4.35 -2.30 -4.09
CA VAL A 153 4.82 -3.05 -2.92
C VAL A 153 4.49 -4.53 -3.07
N ARG A 154 5.43 -5.39 -2.64
CA ARG A 154 5.17 -6.80 -2.34
C ARG A 154 5.30 -7.04 -0.84
N ASN A 155 4.31 -7.65 -0.21
CA ASN A 155 4.37 -7.99 1.22
C ASN A 155 4.95 -9.40 1.44
N SER A 156 5.13 -9.78 2.71
CA SER A 156 5.65 -11.08 3.12
C SER A 156 4.77 -12.29 2.77
N LEU A 157 3.53 -12.06 2.33
CA LEU A 157 2.61 -13.09 1.85
C LEU A 157 2.61 -13.19 0.32
N GLY A 158 3.42 -12.39 -0.37
CA GLY A 158 3.49 -12.33 -1.83
C GLY A 158 2.43 -11.45 -2.48
N ASP A 159 1.61 -10.75 -1.69
CA ASP A 159 0.57 -9.88 -2.25
C ASP A 159 1.15 -8.64 -2.90
N LEU A 160 0.55 -8.22 -4.01
CA LEU A 160 0.79 -6.93 -4.66
C LEU A 160 -0.07 -5.87 -3.99
N LEU A 161 0.54 -4.74 -3.65
CA LEU A 161 -0.15 -3.55 -3.19
C LEU A 161 0.32 -2.35 -3.99
N ILE A 162 -0.62 -1.53 -4.44
CA ILE A 162 -0.33 -0.32 -5.21
C ILE A 162 -0.96 0.85 -4.48
N TYR A 163 -0.13 1.85 -4.21
CA TYR A 163 -0.51 3.04 -3.47
C TYR A 163 -0.33 4.30 -4.32
N ARG A 164 -1.13 5.30 -3.97
CA ARG A 164 -0.92 6.68 -4.40
C ARG A 164 -0.58 7.56 -3.19
N LYS A 165 0.33 8.52 -3.31
CA LYS A 165 0.60 9.46 -2.23
C LYS A 165 -0.64 10.31 -1.94
N ALA A 166 -0.97 10.51 -0.66
CA ALA A 166 -2.13 11.27 -0.20
C ALA A 166 -1.96 12.79 -0.39
#